data_AF-A0A967WIC0-F1
#
_entry.id   AF-A0A967WIC0-F1
#
_cell.length_a   1.000
_cell.length_b   1.000
_cell.length_c   1.000
_cell.angle_alpha   90.00
_cell.angle_beta   90.00
_cell.angle_gamma   90.00
#
_symmetry.space_group_name_H-M   'P 1'
#
loop_
_entity.id
_entity.type
_entity.pdbx_description
1 polymer ?
#
loop_
_entity_poly.entity_id
_entity_poly.type
_entity_poly.pdbx_seq_one_letter_code
_entity_poly.pdbx_strand_id
1 'polypeptide(L)' 'CTRSQQVLDLYPGVGARLLQFGPDVDPAFAKEKVGDQMCLLGNLASTGVLRDGTPQEVEDICRQVIEKAAP' A
#
# COMPACT_ATOMS: atom_id res chain seq x y z
N CYS A 1 -6.54 -1.71 -6.33
CA CYS A 1 -6.63 -0.86 -7.53
C CYS A 1 -5.25 -0.73 -8.14
N THR A 2 -5.08 -1.09 -9.41
CA THR A 2 -3.81 -0.89 -10.13
C THR A 2 -3.80 0.48 -10.79
N ARG A 3 -2.65 1.16 -10.81
CA ARG A 3 -2.38 2.47 -11.43
C ARG A 3 -3.12 3.66 -10.80
N SER A 4 -3.10 3.76 -9.47
CA SER A 4 -3.66 4.91 -8.73
C SER A 4 -2.63 5.99 -8.38
N GLN A 5 -1.34 5.81 -8.69
CA GLN A 5 -0.26 6.74 -8.33
C GLN A 5 -0.52 8.19 -8.76
N GLN A 6 -1.13 8.41 -9.93
CA GLN A 6 -1.34 9.75 -10.50
C GLN A 6 -2.36 10.60 -9.75
N VAL A 7 -3.19 9.97 -8.91
CA VAL A 7 -4.31 10.63 -8.22
C VAL A 7 -4.23 10.51 -6.70
N LEU A 8 -3.10 10.02 -6.16
CA LEU A 8 -2.93 9.82 -4.71
C LEU A 8 -3.17 11.11 -3.91
N ASP A 9 -2.70 12.22 -4.44
CA ASP A 9 -2.78 13.56 -3.84
C ASP A 9 -4.22 14.09 -3.72
N LEU A 10 -5.18 13.50 -4.45
CA LEU A 10 -6.58 13.93 -4.45
C LEU A 10 -7.43 13.19 -3.40
N TYR A 11 -6.99 12.03 -2.91
CA TYR A 11 -7.77 11.21 -1.98
C TYR A 11 -8.01 11.84 -0.60
N PRO A 12 -7.09 12.61 0.00
CA PRO A 12 -7.35 13.25 1.28
C PRO A 12 -8.60 14.14 1.29
N GLY A 13 -8.98 14.72 0.14
CA GLY A 13 -10.17 15.56 -0.01
C GLY A 13 -11.50 14.80 -0.08
N VAL A 14 -11.48 13.47 -0.18
CA VAL A 14 -12.69 12.64 -0.39
C VAL A 14 -13.42 12.33 0.93
N GLY A 15 -12.79 12.58 2.08
CA GLY A 15 -13.35 12.28 3.40
C GLY A 15 -13.25 10.80 3.81
N ALA A 16 -12.55 9.98 3.01
CA ALA A 16 -12.21 8.62 3.40
C ALA A 16 -11.07 8.62 4.43
N ARG A 17 -11.10 7.66 5.37
CA ARG A 17 -10.02 7.48 6.37
C ARG A 17 -8.95 6.48 5.95
N LEU A 18 -9.25 5.65 4.95
CA LEU A 18 -8.40 4.56 4.49
C LEU A 18 -8.19 4.68 2.99
N LEU A 19 -6.95 4.57 2.57
CA LEU A 19 -6.56 4.47 1.17
C LEU A 19 -6.12 3.03 0.89
N GLN A 20 -6.90 2.31 0.09
CA GLN A 20 -6.50 1.02 -0.46
C GLN A 20 -5.75 1.20 -1.79
N PHE A 21 -4.54 0.65 -1.91
CA PHE A 21 -3.72 0.72 -3.12
C PHE A 21 -3.21 -0.65 -3.56
N GLY A 22 -2.79 -0.75 -4.83
CA GLY A 22 -2.31 -1.99 -5.46
C GLY A 22 -0.82 -2.25 -5.27
N PRO A 23 -0.36 -3.48 -5.57
CA PRO A 23 1.04 -3.91 -5.42
C PRO A 23 2.03 -3.12 -6.28
N ASP A 24 1.54 -2.47 -7.33
CA ASP A 24 2.29 -1.63 -8.25
C ASP A 24 2.64 -0.23 -7.70
N VAL A 25 2.05 0.14 -6.56
CA VAL A 25 2.28 1.44 -5.93
C VAL A 25 3.24 1.28 -4.76
N ASP A 26 4.33 2.06 -4.77
CA ASP A 26 5.28 2.12 -3.67
C ASP A 26 4.61 2.67 -2.38
N PRO A 27 4.62 1.91 -1.27
CA PRO A 27 4.07 2.39 0.00
C PRO A 27 4.70 3.68 0.51
N ALA A 28 6.00 3.90 0.28
CA ALA A 28 6.69 5.12 0.72
C ALA A 28 6.16 6.35 -0.04
N PHE A 29 6.00 6.22 -1.37
CA PHE A 29 5.37 7.25 -2.19
C PHE A 29 3.93 7.51 -1.76
N ALA A 30 3.15 6.46 -1.49
CA ALA A 30 1.78 6.63 -1.02
C ALA A 30 1.73 7.38 0.32
N LYS A 31 2.62 7.06 1.26
CA LYS A 31 2.72 7.75 2.56
C LYS A 31 3.11 9.22 2.41
N GLU A 32 4.07 9.53 1.53
CA GLU A 32 4.46 10.91 1.20
C GLU A 32 3.26 11.73 0.71
N LYS A 33 2.42 11.14 -0.14
CA LYS A 33 1.30 11.85 -0.77
C LYS A 33 0.08 12.07 0.13
N VAL A 34 -0.29 11.09 0.97
CA VAL A 34 -1.46 11.22 1.85
C VAL A 34 -1.11 11.71 3.26
N GLY A 35 0.17 11.64 3.65
CA GLY A 35 0.67 12.03 4.96
C GLY A 35 -0.10 11.36 6.09
N ASP A 36 -0.54 12.15 7.07
CA ASP A 36 -1.33 11.71 8.22
C ASP A 36 -2.84 11.93 8.04
N GLN A 37 -3.27 12.36 6.85
CA GLN A 37 -4.69 12.59 6.57
C GLN A 37 -5.45 11.26 6.34
N MET A 38 -4.74 10.20 5.95
CA MET A 38 -5.33 8.90 5.64
C MET A 38 -4.43 7.75 6.12
N CYS A 39 -5.04 6.64 6.53
CA CYS A 39 -4.34 5.39 6.81
C CYS A 39 -4.17 4.58 5.52
N LEU A 40 -3.01 3.92 5.40
CA LEU A 40 -2.67 3.06 4.27
C LEU A 40 -3.19 1.64 4.48
N LEU A 41 -3.79 1.03 3.44
CA LEU A 41 -4.27 -0.35 3.44
C LEU A 41 -3.80 -1.07 2.16
N GLY A 42 -3.11 -2.20 2.31
CA GLY A 42 -2.50 -2.93 1.20
C GLY A 42 -1.02 -3.23 1.47
N ASN A 43 -0.18 -3.49 0.46
CA ASN A 43 -0.46 -3.59 -0.98
C ASN A 43 -0.16 -5.00 -1.54
N LEU A 44 -0.09 -6.00 -0.68
CA LEU A 44 0.45 -7.31 -1.02
C LEU A 44 -0.18 -7.89 -2.30
N ALA A 45 0.67 -8.44 -3.17
CA ALA A 45 0.22 -9.05 -4.40
C ALA A 45 -0.59 -10.32 -4.10
N SER A 46 -1.86 -10.32 -4.52
CA SER A 46 -2.76 -11.46 -4.34
C SER A 46 -2.33 -12.70 -5.12
N THR A 47 -1.68 -12.50 -6.26
CA THR A 47 -1.06 -13.55 -7.08
C THR A 47 0.46 -13.41 -7.01
N GLY A 48 1.20 -14.53 -7.12
CA GLY A 48 2.64 -14.56 -6.96
C GLY A 48 3.13 -14.57 -5.49
N VAL A 49 2.44 -13.88 -4.58
CA VAL A 49 2.79 -13.86 -3.14
C VAL A 49 1.73 -14.60 -2.32
N LEU A 50 0.52 -14.05 -2.18
CA LEU A 50 -0.50 -14.66 -1.30
C LEU A 50 -0.96 -16.05 -1.77
N ARG A 51 -1.17 -16.23 -3.08
CA ARG A 51 -1.65 -17.51 -3.62
C ARG A 51 -0.54 -18.54 -3.82
N ASP A 52 0.62 -18.07 -4.29
CA ASP A 52 1.66 -18.94 -4.86
C ASP A 52 2.92 -19.03 -3.97
N GLY A 53 3.08 -18.10 -3.02
CA GLY A 53 4.22 -18.03 -2.12
C GLY A 53 4.07 -18.88 -0.86
N THR A 54 5.18 -19.08 -0.15
CA THR A 54 5.23 -19.75 1.15
C THR A 54 4.84 -18.79 2.28
N PRO A 55 4.38 -19.30 3.44
CA PRO A 55 4.09 -18.46 4.60
C PRO A 55 5.25 -17.55 5.02
N GLN A 56 6.49 -18.03 4.88
CA GLN A 56 7.69 -17.25 5.22
C GLN A 56 7.90 -16.07 4.25
N GLU A 57 7.76 -16.32 2.94
CA GLU A 57 7.86 -15.25 1.93
C GLU A 57 6.78 -14.19 2.10
N VAL A 58 5.55 -14.62 2.45
CA VAL A 58 4.44 -13.70 2.76
C VAL A 58 4.79 -12.83 3.97
N GLU A 59 5.34 -13.42 5.04
CA GLU A 59 5.75 -12.67 6.22
C GLU A 59 6.86 -11.66 5.92
N ASP A 60 7.89 -12.08 5.18
CA ASP A 60 9.03 -11.24 4.83
C ASP A 60 8.58 -10.03 3.98
N ILE A 61 7.68 -10.25 3.02
CA ILE A 61 7.14 -9.18 2.18
C ILE A 61 6.23 -8.24 3.01
N CYS A 62 5.38 -8.79 3.88
CA CYS A 62 4.58 -7.98 4.80
C CYS A 62 5.48 -7.06 5.65
N ARG A 63 6.57 -7.59 6.20
CA ARG A 63 7.53 -6.84 7.00
C ARG A 63 8.16 -5.69 6.21
N GLN A 64 8.61 -5.97 4.98
CA GLN A 64 9.17 -4.93 4.09
C GLN A 64 8.16 -3.83 3.75
N VAL A 65 6.89 -4.17 3.52
CA VAL A 65 5.83 -3.18 3.25
C VAL A 65 5.57 -2.31 4.47
N ILE A 66 5.50 -2.90 5.66
CA ILE A 66 5.30 -2.17 6.92
C ILE A 66 6.47 -1.20 7.16
N GLU A 67 7.71 -1.66 6.96
CA GLU A 67 8.91 -0.83 7.13
C GLU A 67 8.96 0.34 6.13
N LYS A 68 8.57 0.13 4.87
CA LYS A 68 8.50 1.20 3.86
C LYS A 68 7.38 2.20 4.09
N ALA A 69 6.28 1.75 4.67
CA ALA A 69 5.11 2.58 4.97
C ALA A 69 5.19 3.25 6.36
N ALA A 70 6.25 2.97 7.12
CA ALA A 70 6.48 3.56 8.43
C ALA A 70 6.56 5.09 8.34
N PRO A 71 6.11 5.82 9.39
CA PRO A 71 6.18 7.27 9.44
C PRO A 71 7.61 7.82 9.50
#